data_AF-A0A954VY60-F1
#
_entry.id   AF-A0A954VY60-F1
#
_cell.length_a   1.000
_cell.length_b   1.000
_cell.length_c   1.000
_cell.angle_alpha   90.00
_cell.angle_beta   90.00
_cell.angle_gamma   90.00
#
_symmetry.space_group_name_H-M   'P 1'
#
loop_
_entity.id
_entity.type
_entity.pdbx_description
1 polymer ?
#
loop_
_entity_poly.entity_id
_entity_poly.type
_entity_poly.pdbx_seq_one_letter_code
_entity_poly.pdbx_strand_id
1 'polypeptide(L)'
;MASHLSHRHTFPDQDAAESFHLYALEWTADQMKWFVDGELCRTRNKDEWFSEAAKNNEHAPFDQPFHLIVNAAVDGRFFEWTDQRADSLPPDAFPQILMLDYIRVYQWTG
;
A
#
# COMPACT_ATOMS: atom_id res chain seq x y z
N MET A 1 5.26 3.45 -21.60
CA MET A 1 5.93 3.52 -20.30
C MET A 1 4.84 3.62 -19.25
N ALA A 2 4.58 2.57 -18.47
CA ALA A 2 3.64 2.67 -17.35
C ALA A 2 4.35 3.47 -16.25
N SER A 3 3.82 4.63 -15.89
CA SER A 3 4.33 5.39 -14.75
C SER A 3 3.68 4.84 -13.49
N HIS A 4 4.46 4.18 -12.63
CA HIS A 4 3.97 3.79 -11.31
C HIS A 4 4.02 5.01 -10.38
N LEU A 5 2.91 5.29 -9.70
CA LEU A 5 2.86 6.31 -8.66
C LEU A 5 3.37 5.67 -7.36
N SER A 6 4.45 6.21 -6.79
CA SER A 6 5.01 5.75 -5.51
C SER A 6 5.23 6.93 -4.55
N HIS A 7 5.28 6.60 -3.27
CA HIS A 7 5.68 7.52 -2.20
C HIS A 7 6.43 6.71 -1.14
N ARG A 8 7.47 7.31 -0.55
CA ARG A 8 8.26 6.71 0.52
C ARG A 8 8.11 7.54 1.79
N HIS A 9 7.63 6.90 2.85
CA HIS A 9 7.71 7.41 4.20
C HIS A 9 8.99 6.87 4.86
N THR A 10 9.69 7.70 5.64
CA THR A 10 10.90 7.31 6.36
C THR A 10 10.68 7.58 7.84
N PHE A 11 10.84 6.54 8.65
CA PHE A 11 10.87 6.68 10.10
C PHE A 11 12.25 7.25 10.49
N PRO A 12 12.32 8.36 11.24
CA PRO A 12 13.58 9.07 11.49
C PRO A 12 14.57 8.26 12.34
N ASP A 13 14.07 7.45 13.28
CA ASP A 13 14.87 6.83 14.33
C ASP A 13 14.84 5.29 14.34
N GLN A 14 14.11 4.65 13.41
CA GLN A 14 13.91 3.19 13.41
C GLN A 14 13.52 2.63 12.03
N ASP A 15 13.57 1.30 11.88
CA ASP A 15 12.96 0.61 10.73
C ASP A 15 11.45 0.41 10.97
N ALA A 16 10.66 0.41 9.89
CA ALA A 16 9.22 0.15 9.92
C ALA A 16 8.88 -1.23 10.51
N ALA A 17 9.79 -2.20 10.43
CA ALA A 17 9.62 -3.56 10.91
C ALA A 17 9.95 -3.74 12.41
N GLU A 18 10.52 -2.73 13.07
CA GLU A 18 10.96 -2.83 14.47
C GLU A 18 9.84 -2.57 15.49
N SER A 19 8.68 -2.05 15.07
CA SER A 19 7.54 -1.73 15.94
C SER A 19 6.21 -1.80 15.20
N PHE A 20 5.11 -1.83 15.96
CA PHE A 20 3.78 -1.65 15.39
C PHE A 20 3.55 -0.19 14.99
N HIS A 21 3.05 0.01 13.78
CA HIS A 21 2.68 1.31 13.23
C HIS A 21 1.22 1.31 12.76
N LEU A 22 0.55 2.45 12.87
CA LEU A 22 -0.80 2.61 12.37
C LEU A 22 -0.77 3.12 10.92
N TYR A 23 -1.03 2.21 9.99
CA TYR A 23 -1.30 2.57 8.60
C TYR A 23 -2.80 2.81 8.40
N ALA A 24 -3.15 3.98 7.87
CA ALA A 24 -4.54 4.30 7.58
C ALA A 24 -4.71 4.80 6.13
N LEU A 25 -5.85 4.44 5.55
CA LEU A 25 -6.33 4.94 4.28
C LEU A 25 -7.70 5.58 4.51
N GLU A 26 -7.80 6.89 4.30
CA GLU A 26 -9.08 7.55 4.15
C GLU A 26 -9.40 7.61 2.66
N TRP A 27 -10.56 7.10 2.28
CA TRP A 27 -10.96 7.01 0.89
C TRP A 27 -12.37 7.61 0.70
N THR A 28 -12.47 8.56 -0.22
CA THR A 28 -13.73 9.17 -0.68
C THR A 28 -13.91 8.99 -2.19
N ALA A 29 -15.03 9.44 -2.74
CA ALA A 29 -15.27 9.42 -4.17
C ALA A 29 -14.25 10.23 -5.00
N ASP A 30 -13.55 11.21 -4.37
CA ASP A 30 -12.68 12.15 -5.07
C ASP A 30 -11.19 11.97 -4.76
N GLN A 31 -10.85 11.36 -3.63
CA GLN A 31 -9.46 11.23 -3.21
C GLN A 31 -9.22 10.04 -2.27
N MET A 32 -7.95 9.65 -2.20
CA MET A 32 -7.40 8.77 -1.18
C MET A 32 -6.30 9.52 -0.43
N LYS A 33 -6.30 9.38 0.90
CA LYS A 33 -5.27 9.91 1.79
C LYS A 33 -4.67 8.78 2.60
N TRP A 34 -3.34 8.69 2.58
CA TRP A 34 -2.58 7.70 3.34
C TRP A 34 -1.92 8.36 4.53
N PHE A 35 -2.02 7.70 5.67
CA PHE A 35 -1.42 8.13 6.92
C PHE A 35 -0.56 7.02 7.51
N VAL A 36 0.50 7.43 8.19
CA VAL A 36 1.36 6.57 9.02
C VAL A 36 1.44 7.25 10.39
N ASP A 37 1.05 6.54 11.45
CA ASP A 37 1.01 7.05 12.83
C ASP A 37 0.24 8.38 12.98
N GLY A 38 -0.80 8.56 12.17
CA GLY A 38 -1.65 9.75 12.14
C GLY A 38 -1.10 10.90 11.28
N GLU A 39 0.12 10.81 10.76
CA GLU A 39 0.71 11.81 9.88
C GLU A 39 0.31 11.58 8.42
N LEU A 40 -0.20 12.62 7.76
CA LEU A 40 -0.57 12.57 6.34
C LEU A 40 0.69 12.39 5.49
N CYS A 41 0.82 11.22 4.88
CA CYS A 41 1.94 10.89 3.99
C CYS A 41 1.65 11.29 2.54
N ARG A 42 0.44 11.00 2.06
CA ARG A 42 0.09 11.24 0.66
C ARG A 42 -1.39 11.51 0.47
N THR A 43 -1.70 12.39 -0.47
CA THR A 43 -3.03 12.52 -1.09
C THR A 43 -2.92 12.14 -2.56
N ARG A 44 -3.95 11.45 -3.07
CA ARG A 44 -4.19 11.25 -4.51
C ARG A 44 -5.61 11.60 -4.84
N ASN A 45 -5.76 12.54 -5.77
CA ASN A 45 -7.04 12.96 -6.29
C ASN A 45 -7.39 12.14 -7.53
N LYS A 46 -8.69 12.06 -7.86
CA LYS A 46 -9.21 11.28 -9.00
C LYS A 46 -8.67 11.69 -10.37
N ASP A 47 -8.17 12.91 -10.50
CA ASP A 47 -7.53 13.42 -11.73
C ASP A 47 -6.06 12.99 -11.87
N GLU A 48 -5.44 12.46 -10.81
CA GLU A 48 -4.05 11.99 -10.82
C GLU A 48 -3.90 10.48 -11.08
N TRP A 49 -4.99 9.71 -10.97
CA TRP A 49 -4.97 8.26 -11.05
C TRP A 49 -6.06 7.79 -12.02
N PHE A 50 -5.69 6.99 -13.03
CA PHE A 50 -6.62 6.30 -13.91
C PHE A 50 -6.44 4.78 -13.88
N SER A 51 -7.47 4.03 -14.29
CA SER A 51 -7.37 2.57 -14.50
C SER A 51 -7.10 2.27 -15.97
N GLU A 52 -6.05 1.50 -16.28
CA GLU A 52 -5.77 1.02 -17.64
C GLU A 52 -6.95 0.22 -18.22
N ALA A 53 -7.69 -0.51 -17.38
CA ALA A 53 -8.88 -1.25 -17.78
C ALA A 53 -10.11 -0.36 -18.02
N ALA A 54 -10.07 0.92 -17.62
CA ALA A 54 -11.18 1.87 -17.72
C ALA A 54 -10.69 3.30 -18.05
N LYS A 55 -9.91 3.47 -19.13
CA LYS A 55 -9.25 4.74 -19.48
C LYS A 55 -10.16 5.96 -19.65
N ASN A 56 -11.44 5.74 -19.99
CA ASN A 56 -12.43 6.80 -20.20
C ASN A 56 -13.33 7.02 -18.98
N ASN A 57 -13.05 6.36 -17.85
CA ASN A 57 -13.80 6.55 -16.62
C ASN A 57 -13.08 7.57 -15.73
N GLU A 58 -13.61 8.80 -15.68
CA GLU A 58 -13.10 9.90 -14.85
C GLU A 58 -13.22 9.66 -13.34
N HIS A 59 -13.95 8.62 -12.96
CA HIS A 59 -14.13 8.22 -11.56
C HIS A 59 -13.31 6.98 -11.20
N ALA A 60 -12.73 6.26 -12.17
CA ALA A 60 -11.88 5.12 -11.86
C ALA A 60 -10.59 5.60 -11.18
N PRO A 61 -10.08 4.90 -10.14
CA PRO A 61 -10.61 3.66 -9.56
C PRO A 61 -11.58 3.84 -8.36
N PHE A 62 -12.11 5.03 -8.11
CA PHE A 62 -12.81 5.39 -6.86
C PHE A 62 -14.30 4.98 -6.79
N ASP A 63 -14.84 4.35 -7.85
CA ASP A 63 -16.28 4.17 -8.08
C ASP A 63 -16.76 2.71 -8.09
N GLN A 64 -15.94 1.76 -7.64
CA GLN A 64 -16.29 0.34 -7.60
C GLN A 64 -15.94 -0.29 -6.23
N PRO A 65 -16.56 -1.42 -5.86
CA PRO A 65 -16.16 -2.18 -4.67
C PRO A 65 -14.74 -2.77 -4.81
N PHE A 66 -13.98 -2.77 -3.72
CA PHE A 66 -12.64 -3.39 -3.65
C PHE A 66 -12.58 -4.42 -2.53
N HIS A 67 -11.66 -5.36 -2.69
CA HIS A 67 -11.21 -6.24 -1.62
C HIS A 67 -9.91 -5.69 -1.02
N LEU A 68 -9.83 -5.63 0.31
CA LEU A 68 -8.57 -5.39 1.00
C LEU A 68 -7.77 -6.70 1.02
N ILE A 69 -6.56 -6.66 0.48
CA ILE A 69 -5.60 -7.77 0.54
C ILE A 69 -4.46 -7.35 1.45
N VAL A 70 -4.17 -8.19 2.45
CA VAL A 70 -2.99 -8.06 3.32
C VAL A 70 -2.30 -9.40 3.35
N ASN A 71 -1.06 -9.46 2.87
CA ASN A 71 -0.29 -10.69 2.78
C ASN A 71 1.21 -10.42 2.98
N ALA A 72 1.93 -11.42 3.47
CA ALA A 72 3.38 -11.50 3.35
C ALA A 72 3.71 -12.29 2.08
N ALA A 73 4.32 -11.63 1.10
CA ALA A 73 4.76 -12.27 -0.14
C ALA A 73 6.27 -12.52 -0.09
N VAL A 74 6.69 -13.67 -0.59
CA VAL A 74 8.09 -14.06 -0.79
C VAL A 74 8.24 -14.39 -2.27
N ASP A 75 9.38 -14.02 -2.86
CA ASP A 75 9.62 -14.05 -4.31
C ASP A 75 8.92 -12.91 -5.09
N GLY A 76 9.25 -12.78 -6.37
CA GLY A 76 8.66 -11.83 -7.30
C GLY A 76 9.67 -10.91 -7.96
N ARG A 77 9.15 -9.89 -8.65
CA ARG A 77 9.94 -8.88 -9.36
C ARG A 77 9.50 -7.46 -8.99
N PHE A 78 9.15 -7.24 -7.72
CA PHE A 78 8.51 -6.01 -7.26
C PHE A 78 9.44 -4.79 -7.31
N PHE A 79 10.74 -5.02 -7.15
CA PHE A 79 11.77 -3.98 -7.27
C PHE A 79 12.72 -4.37 -8.40
N GLU A 80 12.61 -3.65 -9.53
CA GLU A 80 13.25 -3.99 -10.81
C GLU A 80 14.79 -4.14 -10.77
N TRP A 81 15.43 -3.76 -9.65
CA TRP A 81 16.88 -3.71 -9.46
C TRP A 81 17.41 -4.58 -8.30
N THR A 82 16.59 -5.44 -7.72
CA THR A 82 17.02 -6.36 -6.64
C THR A 82 16.61 -7.81 -6.95
N ASP A 83 17.53 -8.74 -6.75
CA ASP A 83 17.23 -10.18 -6.85
C ASP A 83 16.39 -10.59 -5.64
N GLN A 84 15.12 -10.87 -5.88
CA GLN A 84 14.12 -11.17 -4.86
C GLN A 84 13.71 -12.64 -4.86
N ARG A 85 14.39 -13.47 -5.65
CA ARG A 85 14.01 -14.89 -5.77
C ARG A 85 14.16 -15.58 -4.43
N ALA A 86 13.17 -16.39 -4.08
CA ALA A 86 13.16 -17.08 -2.79
C ALA A 86 14.36 -18.04 -2.64
N ASP A 87 14.85 -18.57 -3.77
CA ASP A 87 16.03 -19.46 -3.84
C ASP A 87 17.36 -18.75 -3.51
N SER A 88 17.35 -17.42 -3.47
CA SER A 88 18.52 -16.58 -3.19
C SER A 88 18.57 -16.12 -1.72
N LEU A 89 17.51 -16.40 -0.94
CA LEU A 89 17.47 -16.10 0.50
C LEU A 89 18.21 -17.18 1.30
N PRO A 90 18.93 -16.81 2.38
CA PRO A 90 19.62 -17.80 3.20
C PRO A 90 18.60 -18.67 3.96
N PRO A 91 18.92 -19.93 4.30
CA PRO A 91 17.97 -20.85 4.94
C PRO A 91 17.41 -20.36 6.28
N ASP A 92 18.17 -19.53 7.00
CA ASP A 92 17.78 -18.92 8.27
C ASP A 92 16.92 -17.65 8.11
N ALA A 93 16.66 -17.20 6.88
CA ALA A 93 15.69 -16.14 6.60
C ALA A 93 14.25 -16.58 6.86
N PHE A 94 13.96 -17.84 7.22
CA PHE A 94 12.60 -18.31 7.45
C PHE A 94 12.40 -18.86 8.87
N PRO A 95 11.20 -18.68 9.46
CA PRO A 95 9.98 -18.09 8.88
C PRO A 95 9.98 -16.56 8.84
N GLN A 96 9.29 -16.00 7.85
CA GLN A 96 8.91 -14.58 7.81
C GLN A 96 7.51 -14.42 8.40
N ILE A 97 7.33 -13.44 9.29
CA ILE A 97 6.07 -13.26 10.05
C ILE A 97 5.56 -11.84 9.83
N LEU A 98 4.32 -11.71 9.36
CA LEU A 98 3.59 -10.45 9.35
C LEU A 98 2.70 -10.40 10.60
N MET A 99 3.07 -9.55 11.55
CA MET A 99 2.28 -9.33 12.77
C MET A 99 1.22 -8.27 12.52
N LEU A 100 -0.04 -8.61 12.80
CA LEU A 100 -1.18 -7.70 12.68
C LEU A 100 -1.96 -7.73 13.99
N ASP A 101 -1.98 -6.58 14.68
CA ASP A 101 -2.77 -6.46 15.91
C ASP A 101 -4.27 -6.31 15.57
N TYR A 102 -4.60 -5.43 14.63
CA TYR A 102 -5.97 -5.28 14.15
C TYR A 102 -6.06 -4.74 12.71
N ILE A 103 -7.22 -5.00 12.10
CA ILE A 103 -7.71 -4.28 10.93
C ILE A 103 -9.10 -3.76 11.29
N ARG A 104 -9.34 -2.47 11.04
CA ARG A 104 -10.62 -1.81 11.29
C ARG A 104 -11.06 -1.07 10.03
N VAL A 105 -12.34 -1.22 9.69
CA VAL A 105 -12.96 -0.55 8.54
C VAL A 105 -14.16 0.23 9.04
N TYR A 106 -14.22 1.50 8.66
CA TYR A 106 -15.31 2.40 9.02
C TYR A 106 -15.91 2.97 7.74
N GLN A 107 -17.24 3.10 7.74
CA GLN A 107 -17.97 3.80 6.70
C GLN A 107 -18.54 5.08 7.32
N TRP A 108 -18.23 6.23 6.73
CA TRP A 108 -18.89 7.47 7.13
C TRP A 108 -20.36 7.40 6.72
N THR A 109 -21.26 7.75 7.65
CA THR A 109 -22.73 7.61 7.48
C THR A 109 -23.45 8.94 7.26
N GLY A 110 -22.73 10.07 7.25
CA GLY A 110 -23.29 11.42 7.24
C GLY A 110 -23.08 12.15 8.56
#